data_AF-A0A6B2DVI2-F1
#
_entry.id   AF-A0A6B2DVI2-F1
#
_cell.length_a   1.000
_cell.length_b   1.000
_cell.length_c   1.000
_cell.angle_alpha   90.00
_cell.angle_beta   90.00
_cell.angle_gamma   90.00
#
_symmetry.space_group_name_H-M   'P 1'
#
loop_
_entity.id
_entity.type
_entity.pdbx_description
1 polymer ?
#
loop_
_entity_poly.entity_id
_entity_poly.type
_entity_poly.pdbx_seq_one_letter_code
_entity_poly.pdbx_strand_id
1 'polypeptide(L)'
;MLVLWCPDWPAVAAAAVAGTPVTEPAAVFSANRVVACNAVARRSRIRRGMRRREAQSNCPELVVFAADDGRDARLFEPVARAVEALVVGVEVVRPGLVAVPVDGAAPYFGGEHALVERLVDEVSAAAGVECQVGIAEGLFAATLAARRGEFVAHGCVAEFLAPLPVTELDQPGAERAELVDLLRRLGLKTLGAFAGLPERDVANRFGTAGLL
;
A
#
# COMPACT_ATOMS: atom_id res chain seq x y z
N MET A 1 -5.24 5.05 -14.13
CA MET A 1 -4.07 4.21 -13.79
C MET A 1 -4.54 3.07 -12.90
N LEU A 2 -3.98 1.87 -13.10
CA LEU A 2 -4.24 0.67 -12.31
C LEU A 2 -3.08 0.49 -11.36
N VAL A 3 -3.39 0.13 -10.11
CA VAL A 3 -2.39 -0.24 -9.11
C VAL A 3 -2.71 -1.63 -8.60
N LEU A 4 -1.70 -2.48 -8.61
CA LEU A 4 -1.72 -3.80 -7.98
C LEU A 4 -0.94 -3.73 -6.67
N TRP A 5 -1.57 -4.17 -5.59
CA TRP A 5 -1.03 -4.10 -4.24
C TRP A 5 -0.99 -5.50 -3.61
N CYS A 6 0.20 -5.93 -3.22
CA CYS A 6 0.38 -7.10 -2.36
C CYS A 6 0.52 -6.62 -0.90
N PRO A 7 -0.45 -6.95 -0.02
CA PRO A 7 -0.44 -6.48 1.35
C PRO A 7 0.74 -7.02 2.15
N ASP A 8 1.27 -6.19 3.05
CA ASP A 8 2.28 -6.59 4.04
C ASP A 8 3.54 -7.27 3.45
N TRP A 9 3.89 -6.91 2.21
CA TRP A 9 4.92 -7.59 1.41
C TRP A 9 6.22 -7.95 2.16
N PRO A 10 6.87 -7.06 2.94
CA PRO A 10 8.06 -7.45 3.68
C PRO A 10 7.84 -8.63 4.64
N ALA A 11 6.67 -8.71 5.29
CA ALA A 11 6.32 -9.81 6.18
C ALA A 11 5.99 -11.09 5.42
N VAL A 12 5.32 -10.98 4.26
CA VAL A 12 5.05 -12.11 3.36
C VAL A 12 6.35 -12.70 2.84
N ALA A 13 7.25 -11.86 2.32
CA ALA A 13 8.54 -12.28 1.79
C ALA A 13 9.43 -12.93 2.87
N ALA A 14 9.46 -12.34 4.07
CA ALA A 14 10.21 -12.90 5.19
C ALA A 14 9.67 -14.28 5.61
N ALA A 15 8.35 -14.41 5.75
CA ALA A 15 7.69 -15.65 6.14
C ALA A 15 7.90 -16.75 5.09
N ALA A 16 7.82 -16.41 3.80
CA ALA A 16 8.04 -17.35 2.70
C ALA A 16 9.46 -17.94 2.74
N VAL A 17 10.50 -17.11 2.90
CA VAL A 17 11.89 -17.59 3.00
C VAL A 17 12.12 -18.43 4.25
N ALA A 18 11.47 -18.09 5.35
CA ALA A 18 11.59 -18.81 6.62
C ALA A 18 10.71 -20.07 6.71
N GLY A 19 9.89 -20.37 5.69
CA GLY A 19 8.90 -21.45 5.75
C GLY A 19 7.85 -21.27 6.85
N THR A 20 7.59 -20.02 7.25
CA THR A 20 6.61 -19.71 8.30
C THR A 20 5.20 -19.76 7.72
N PRO A 21 4.27 -20.53 8.32
CA PRO A 21 2.90 -20.61 7.84
C PRO A 21 2.23 -19.23 7.79
N VAL A 22 1.41 -18.98 6.77
CA VAL A 22 0.65 -17.72 6.62
C VAL A 22 -0.35 -17.46 7.76
N THR A 23 -0.66 -18.49 8.55
CA THR A 23 -1.53 -18.45 9.72
C THR A 23 -0.82 -17.97 10.98
N GLU A 24 0.51 -17.90 10.99
CA GLU A 24 1.29 -17.42 12.14
C GLU A 24 1.43 -15.88 12.10
N PRO A 25 1.39 -15.20 13.26
CA PRO A 25 1.64 -13.77 13.31
C PRO A 25 3.11 -13.50 13.01
N ALA A 26 3.36 -12.69 11.98
CA ALA A 26 4.71 -12.31 11.56
C ALA A 26 4.84 -10.79 11.45
N ALA A 27 5.98 -10.26 11.88
CA ALA A 27 6.33 -8.87 11.70
C ALA A 27 7.82 -8.68 11.37
N VAL A 28 8.07 -7.69 10.52
CA VAL A 28 9.41 -7.22 10.14
C VAL A 28 9.75 -6.00 10.97
N PHE A 29 10.98 -5.95 11.48
CA PHE A 29 11.48 -4.87 12.32
C PHE A 29 12.69 -4.18 11.70
N SER A 30 12.74 -2.86 11.84
CA SER A 30 13.92 -2.03 11.62
C SER A 30 14.03 -1.00 12.74
N ALA A 31 15.25 -0.69 13.21
CA ALA A 31 15.48 0.22 14.32
C ALA A 31 14.58 -0.05 15.55
N ASN A 32 14.39 -1.34 15.89
CA ASN A 32 13.55 -1.82 17.00
C ASN A 32 12.05 -1.46 16.89
N ARG A 33 11.56 -1.13 15.68
CA ARG A 33 10.16 -0.83 15.40
C ARG A 33 9.61 -1.69 14.27
N VAL A 34 8.32 -2.02 14.36
CA VAL A 34 7.59 -2.74 13.31
C VAL A 34 7.53 -1.89 12.04
N VAL A 35 8.07 -2.40 10.93
CA VAL A 35 7.95 -1.75 9.60
C VAL A 35 6.82 -2.35 8.77
N ALA A 36 6.55 -3.64 8.94
CA ALA A 36 5.43 -4.37 8.33
C ALA A 36 4.98 -5.52 9.25
N CYS A 37 3.71 -5.88 9.18
CA CYS A 37 3.15 -7.01 9.93
C CYS A 37 2.01 -7.63 9.13
N ASN A 38 1.92 -8.96 9.10
CA ASN A 38 0.88 -9.64 8.32
C ASN A 38 -0.53 -9.49 8.96
N ALA A 39 -1.55 -9.95 8.24
CA ALA A 39 -2.94 -9.88 8.70
C ALA A 39 -3.17 -10.55 10.06
N VAL A 40 -2.49 -11.67 10.33
CA VAL A 40 -2.59 -12.39 11.62
C VAL A 40 -2.05 -11.52 12.76
N ALA A 41 -0.83 -11.00 12.63
CA ALA A 41 -0.23 -10.09 13.61
C ALA A 41 -1.11 -8.85 13.83
N ARG A 42 -1.72 -8.32 12.77
CA ARG A 42 -2.65 -7.18 12.88
C ARG A 42 -3.90 -7.52 13.70
N ARG A 43 -4.42 -8.75 13.62
CA ARG A 43 -5.51 -9.21 14.50
C ARG A 43 -5.07 -9.28 15.96
N SER A 44 -3.81 -9.67 16.22
CA SER A 44 -3.16 -9.60 17.55
C SER A 44 -2.69 -8.19 17.93
N ARG A 45 -3.36 -7.15 17.40
CA ARG A 45 -3.11 -5.72 17.69
C ARG A 45 -1.72 -5.20 17.33
N ILE A 46 -0.91 -5.92 16.54
CA ILE A 46 0.37 -5.40 16.05
C ILE A 46 0.10 -4.34 14.97
N ARG A 47 0.82 -3.22 15.03
CA ARG A 47 0.74 -2.12 14.06
C ARG A 47 2.15 -1.63 13.73
N ARG A 48 2.29 -1.01 12.56
CA ARG A 48 3.53 -0.33 12.14
C ARG A 48 3.91 0.75 13.17
N GLY A 49 5.20 0.93 13.39
CA GLY A 49 5.77 1.88 14.34
C GLY A 49 5.86 1.38 15.79
N MET A 50 5.14 0.31 16.17
CA MET A 50 5.22 -0.28 17.51
C MET A 50 6.65 -0.70 17.85
N ARG A 51 7.05 -0.50 19.11
CA ARG A 51 8.35 -0.99 19.59
C ARG A 51 8.31 -2.51 19.69
N ARG A 52 9.44 -3.18 19.43
CA ARG A 52 9.56 -4.64 19.51
C ARG A 52 9.05 -5.22 20.83
N ARG A 53 9.45 -4.63 21.95
CA ARG A 53 9.01 -5.06 23.29
C ARG A 53 7.49 -5.00 23.45
N GLU A 54 6.86 -3.94 22.96
CA GLU A 54 5.41 -3.78 23.01
C GLU A 54 4.72 -4.80 22.11
N ALA A 55 5.21 -4.98 20.88
CA ALA A 55 4.68 -5.96 19.94
C ALA A 55 4.71 -7.39 20.51
N GLN A 56 5.85 -7.81 21.07
CA GLN A 56 5.98 -9.13 21.69
C GLN A 56 5.19 -9.26 23.00
N SER A 57 4.91 -8.15 23.70
CA SER A 57 4.03 -8.19 24.88
C SER A 57 2.57 -8.40 24.48
N ASN A 58 2.15 -7.84 23.34
CA ASN A 58 0.80 -8.01 22.80
C ASN A 58 0.59 -9.39 22.14
N CYS A 59 1.65 -10.00 21.63
CA CYS A 59 1.62 -11.27 20.88
C CYS A 59 2.94 -12.02 21.16
N PRO A 60 3.00 -12.85 22.23
CA PRO A 60 4.19 -13.61 22.60
C PRO A 60 4.68 -14.58 21.51
N GLU A 61 3.75 -15.10 20.70
CA GLU A 61 3.98 -16.00 19.58
C GLU A 61 4.42 -15.29 18.28
N LEU A 62 4.57 -13.96 18.30
CA LEU A 62 4.96 -13.17 17.14
C LEU A 62 6.33 -13.61 16.57
N VAL A 63 6.32 -14.07 15.33
CA VAL A 63 7.53 -14.33 14.56
C VAL A 63 8.17 -13.01 14.14
N VAL A 64 9.44 -12.85 14.49
CA VAL A 64 10.19 -11.60 14.32
C VAL A 64 11.24 -11.75 13.22
N PHE A 65 11.13 -10.91 12.20
CA PHE A 65 12.09 -10.82 11.10
C PHE A 65 12.81 -9.47 11.08
N ALA A 66 14.03 -9.45 10.55
CA ALA A 66 14.72 -8.21 10.21
C ALA A 66 14.25 -7.68 8.84
N ALA A 67 14.26 -6.36 8.68
CA ALA A 67 14.10 -5.73 7.37
C ALA A 67 15.23 -6.15 6.43
N ASP A 68 14.88 -6.48 5.20
CA ASP A 68 15.80 -6.90 4.14
C ASP A 68 15.20 -6.50 2.78
N ASP A 69 15.57 -5.30 2.34
CA ASP A 69 15.07 -4.73 1.09
C ASP A 69 15.49 -5.57 -0.13
N GLY A 70 16.65 -6.25 -0.04
CA GLY A 70 17.15 -7.12 -1.09
C GLY A 70 16.30 -8.38 -1.24
N ARG A 71 15.91 -9.02 -0.13
CA ARG A 71 14.94 -10.14 -0.14
C ARG A 71 13.61 -9.68 -0.71
N ASP A 72 13.11 -8.55 -0.21
CA ASP A 72 11.79 -8.06 -0.58
C ASP A 72 11.72 -7.74 -2.08
N ALA A 73 12.77 -7.15 -2.66
CA ALA A 73 12.87 -6.91 -4.09
C ALA A 73 12.95 -8.23 -4.90
N ARG A 74 13.87 -9.15 -4.53
CA ARG A 74 14.07 -10.41 -5.25
C ARG A 74 12.81 -11.27 -5.30
N LEU A 75 12.07 -11.35 -4.19
CA LEU A 75 10.84 -12.14 -4.16
C LEU A 75 9.66 -11.45 -4.87
N PHE A 76 9.74 -10.13 -5.09
CA PHE A 76 8.67 -9.40 -5.78
C PHE A 76 8.83 -9.41 -7.29
N GLU A 77 10.03 -9.73 -7.79
CA GLU A 77 10.32 -9.81 -9.22
C GLU A 77 9.33 -10.73 -9.98
N PRO A 78 8.98 -11.95 -9.50
CA PRO A 78 7.99 -12.78 -10.19
C PRO A 78 6.61 -12.12 -10.31
N VAL A 79 6.20 -11.32 -9.32
CA VAL A 79 4.93 -10.57 -9.39
C VAL A 79 5.00 -9.50 -10.47
N ALA A 80 6.08 -8.72 -10.50
CA ALA A 80 6.27 -7.69 -11.53
C ALA A 80 6.30 -8.31 -12.94
N ARG A 81 6.98 -9.46 -13.10
CA ARG A 81 7.05 -10.20 -14.37
C ARG A 81 5.69 -10.75 -14.81
N ALA A 82 4.89 -11.27 -13.88
CA ALA A 82 3.53 -11.73 -14.17
C ALA A 82 2.65 -10.59 -14.69
N VAL A 83 2.77 -9.38 -14.11
CA VAL A 83 2.08 -8.19 -14.61
C VAL A 83 2.61 -7.78 -15.99
N GLU A 84 3.93 -7.72 -16.17
CA GLU A 84 4.55 -7.37 -17.47
C GLU A 84 4.19 -8.31 -18.62
N ALA A 85 3.83 -9.56 -18.31
CA ALA A 85 3.38 -10.52 -19.32
C ALA A 85 2.02 -10.15 -19.95
N LEU A 86 1.20 -9.34 -19.25
CA LEU A 86 -0.15 -8.98 -19.68
C LEU A 86 -0.27 -7.51 -20.11
N VAL A 87 0.53 -6.62 -19.52
CA VAL A 87 0.42 -5.18 -19.70
C VAL A 87 1.78 -4.51 -19.88
N VAL A 88 1.81 -3.48 -20.72
CA VAL A 88 3.02 -2.68 -21.00
C VAL A 88 3.05 -1.45 -20.08
N GLY A 89 4.25 -0.99 -19.72
CA GLY A 89 4.42 0.22 -18.90
C GLY A 89 4.30 -0.03 -17.40
N VAL A 90 4.68 -1.23 -16.96
CA VAL A 90 4.73 -1.61 -15.55
C VAL A 90 5.78 -0.80 -14.82
N GLU A 91 5.38 -0.15 -13.73
CA GLU A 91 6.27 0.56 -12.82
C GLU A 91 6.21 -0.07 -11.43
N VAL A 92 7.35 -0.58 -10.96
CA VAL A 92 7.48 -1.05 -9.57
C VAL A 92 7.71 0.17 -8.67
N VAL A 93 6.64 0.68 -8.08
CA VAL A 93 6.70 1.82 -7.14
C VAL A 93 7.51 1.45 -5.89
N ARG A 94 7.30 0.23 -5.40
CA ARG A 94 8.09 -0.43 -4.34
C ARG A 94 7.74 -1.91 -4.27
N PRO A 95 8.55 -2.75 -3.61
CA PRO A 95 8.14 -4.13 -3.31
C PRO A 95 6.75 -4.18 -2.65
N GLY A 96 5.85 -4.96 -3.25
CA GLY A 96 4.44 -5.06 -2.89
C GLY A 96 3.50 -4.04 -3.55
N LEU A 97 3.97 -3.19 -4.47
CA LEU A 97 3.13 -2.22 -5.16
C LEU A 97 3.62 -1.97 -6.59
N VAL A 98 2.75 -2.22 -7.56
CA VAL A 98 2.99 -1.97 -8.98
C VAL A 98 1.93 -1.02 -9.53
N ALA A 99 2.33 -0.09 -10.39
CA ALA A 99 1.46 0.80 -11.11
C ALA A 99 1.54 0.53 -12.63
N VAL A 100 0.41 0.64 -13.32
CA VAL A 100 0.30 0.38 -14.75
C VAL A 100 -0.67 1.38 -15.40
N PRO A 101 -0.38 1.92 -16.60
CA PRO A 101 -1.37 2.63 -17.40
C PRO A 101 -2.52 1.69 -17.82
N VAL A 102 -3.78 2.10 -17.60
CA VAL A 102 -4.98 1.27 -17.91
C VAL A 102 -5.35 1.35 -19.38
N ASP A 103 -5.16 2.52 -19.98
CA ASP A 103 -5.83 2.95 -21.20
C ASP A 103 -5.49 2.09 -22.42
N GLY A 104 -4.33 1.43 -22.42
CA GLY A 104 -3.88 0.58 -23.53
C GLY A 104 -4.33 -0.87 -23.46
N ALA A 105 -4.54 -1.42 -22.26
CA ALA A 105 -4.75 -2.85 -22.05
C ALA A 105 -6.22 -3.23 -21.88
N ALA A 106 -7.00 -2.42 -21.16
CA ALA A 106 -8.37 -2.78 -20.79
C ALA A 106 -9.25 -3.17 -21.99
N PRO A 107 -9.24 -2.46 -23.15
CA PRO A 107 -10.05 -2.85 -24.30
C PRO A 107 -9.71 -4.23 -24.88
N TYR A 108 -8.43 -4.64 -24.84
CA TYR A 108 -7.98 -5.94 -25.34
C TYR A 108 -8.55 -7.10 -24.53
N PHE A 109 -8.68 -6.92 -23.21
CA PHE A 109 -9.22 -7.93 -22.30
C PHE A 109 -10.75 -7.86 -22.15
N GLY A 110 -11.44 -6.95 -22.86
CA GLY A 110 -12.90 -6.80 -22.76
C GLY A 110 -13.37 -5.90 -21.62
N GLY A 111 -12.47 -5.09 -21.04
CA GLY A 111 -12.74 -4.11 -20.01
C GLY A 111 -11.80 -4.19 -18.82
N GLU A 112 -11.93 -3.22 -17.91
CA GLU A 112 -11.09 -3.12 -16.72
C GLU A 112 -11.26 -4.32 -15.77
N HIS A 113 -12.49 -4.76 -15.53
CA HIS A 113 -12.77 -5.91 -14.66
C HIS A 113 -12.11 -7.20 -15.16
N ALA A 114 -12.25 -7.49 -16.46
CA ALA A 114 -11.65 -8.69 -17.05
C ALA A 114 -10.12 -8.64 -17.06
N LEU A 115 -9.52 -7.44 -17.26
CA LEU A 115 -8.09 -7.24 -17.10
C LEU A 115 -7.65 -7.51 -15.66
N VAL A 116 -8.38 -7.01 -14.66
CA VAL A 116 -8.07 -7.21 -13.24
C VAL A 116 -8.15 -8.68 -12.86
N GLU A 117 -9.21 -9.38 -13.24
CA GLU A 117 -9.34 -10.83 -13.01
C GLU A 117 -8.13 -11.57 -13.59
N ARG A 118 -7.76 -11.26 -14.83
CA ARG A 118 -6.62 -11.89 -15.49
C ARG A 118 -5.29 -11.60 -14.79
N LEU A 119 -5.08 -10.38 -14.32
CA LEU A 119 -3.88 -9.99 -13.56
C LEU A 119 -3.79 -10.72 -12.22
N VAL A 120 -4.89 -10.80 -11.48
CA VAL A 120 -4.93 -11.48 -10.18
C VAL A 120 -4.64 -12.98 -10.36
N ASP A 121 -5.27 -13.62 -11.36
CA ASP A 121 -5.04 -15.02 -11.68
C ASP A 121 -3.57 -15.30 -12.06
N GLU A 122 -2.98 -14.47 -12.92
CA GLU A 122 -1.61 -14.63 -13.38
C GLU A 122 -0.60 -14.42 -12.24
N VAL A 123 -0.80 -13.40 -11.39
CA VAL A 123 0.05 -13.16 -10.22
C VAL A 123 -0.06 -14.31 -9.21
N SER A 124 -1.26 -14.82 -8.97
CA SER A 124 -1.47 -15.98 -8.09
C SER A 124 -0.78 -17.22 -8.64
N ALA A 125 -0.90 -17.50 -9.94
CA ALA A 125 -0.28 -18.64 -10.58
C ALA A 125 1.26 -18.57 -10.62
N ALA A 126 1.83 -17.40 -10.92
CA ALA A 126 3.26 -17.23 -11.10
C ALA A 126 4.03 -17.04 -9.78
N ALA A 127 3.44 -16.35 -8.81
CA ALA A 127 4.12 -15.95 -7.57
C ALA A 127 3.51 -16.57 -6.30
N GLY A 128 2.32 -17.16 -6.38
CA GLY A 128 1.65 -17.78 -5.21
C GLY A 128 1.23 -16.75 -4.15
N VAL A 129 0.96 -15.51 -4.56
CA VAL A 129 0.62 -14.42 -3.64
C VAL A 129 -0.72 -13.79 -3.98
N GLU A 130 -1.45 -13.44 -2.92
CA GLU A 130 -2.69 -12.68 -3.03
C GLU A 130 -2.39 -11.20 -3.28
N CYS A 131 -3.16 -10.58 -4.17
CA CYS A 131 -3.07 -9.16 -4.45
C CYS A 131 -4.46 -8.52 -4.53
N GLN A 132 -4.49 -7.21 -4.35
CA GLN A 132 -5.69 -6.40 -4.58
C GLN A 132 -5.38 -5.35 -5.63
N VAL A 133 -6.38 -5.04 -6.45
CA VAL A 133 -6.22 -4.12 -7.58
C VAL A 133 -7.21 -2.98 -7.43
N GLY A 134 -6.80 -1.78 -7.82
CA GLY A 134 -7.69 -0.63 -7.90
C GLY A 134 -7.30 0.29 -9.02
N ILE A 135 -8.28 1.08 -9.47
CA ILE A 135 -8.15 1.96 -10.61
C ILE A 135 -8.57 3.35 -10.17
N ALA A 136 -7.74 4.36 -10.44
CA ALA A 136 -8.10 5.76 -10.28
C ALA A 136 -7.16 6.65 -11.11
N GLU A 137 -7.44 7.96 -11.15
CA GLU A 137 -6.51 8.95 -11.67
C GLU A 137 -5.45 9.31 -10.63
N GLY A 138 -4.18 9.22 -11.03
CA GLY A 138 -3.04 9.50 -10.16
C GLY A 138 -2.65 8.34 -9.23
N LEU A 139 -1.35 8.22 -8.97
CA LEU A 139 -0.78 7.10 -8.20
C LEU A 139 -1.34 7.02 -6.78
N PHE A 140 -1.51 8.16 -6.11
CA PHE A 140 -2.00 8.22 -4.73
C PHE A 140 -3.43 7.66 -4.62
N ALA A 141 -4.36 8.16 -5.44
CA ALA A 141 -5.74 7.69 -5.45
C ALA A 141 -5.82 6.21 -5.86
N ALA A 142 -5.07 5.81 -6.89
CA ALA A 142 -5.09 4.43 -7.37
C ALA A 142 -4.53 3.45 -6.32
N THR A 143 -3.52 3.86 -5.55
CA THR A 143 -3.01 3.09 -4.40
C THR A 143 -4.07 2.90 -3.31
N LEU A 144 -4.82 3.96 -2.99
CA LEU A 144 -5.88 3.88 -1.98
C LEU A 144 -7.09 3.08 -2.47
N ALA A 145 -7.39 3.15 -3.77
CA ALA A 145 -8.39 2.34 -4.44
C ALA A 145 -8.00 0.85 -4.42
N ALA A 146 -6.73 0.54 -4.70
CA ALA A 146 -6.22 -0.84 -4.67
C ALA A 146 -6.32 -1.50 -3.29
N ARG A 147 -6.09 -0.73 -2.22
CA ARG A 147 -6.29 -1.21 -0.84
C ARG A 147 -7.74 -1.54 -0.48
N ARG A 148 -8.69 -1.06 -1.28
CA ARG A 148 -10.13 -1.23 -1.09
C ARG A 148 -10.76 -2.13 -2.15
N GLY A 149 -10.02 -2.50 -3.20
CA GLY A 149 -10.56 -3.25 -4.34
C GLY A 149 -11.54 -2.42 -5.16
N GLU A 150 -11.36 -1.09 -5.23
CA GLU A 150 -12.31 -0.17 -5.85
C GLU A 150 -11.80 0.38 -7.18
N PHE A 151 -12.72 0.61 -8.13
CA PHE A 151 -12.47 1.32 -9.39
C PHE A 151 -13.17 2.67 -9.33
N VAL A 152 -12.36 3.73 -9.29
CA VAL A 152 -12.82 5.11 -9.19
C VAL A 152 -12.92 5.67 -10.60
N ALA A 153 -14.15 5.99 -11.01
CA ALA A 153 -14.43 6.58 -12.31
C ALA A 153 -13.72 7.93 -12.51
N HIS A 154 -13.52 8.29 -13.79
CA HIS A 154 -12.90 9.55 -14.15
C HIS A 154 -13.69 10.74 -13.56
N GLY A 155 -13.00 11.70 -12.96
CA GLY A 155 -13.60 12.85 -12.28
C GLY A 155 -14.17 12.59 -10.88
N CYS A 156 -14.22 11.33 -10.42
CA CYS A 156 -14.74 10.97 -9.08
C CYS A 156 -13.66 10.89 -7.99
N VAL A 157 -12.39 11.16 -8.31
CA VAL A 157 -11.27 11.05 -7.34
C VAL A 157 -11.47 11.94 -6.12
N ALA A 158 -11.96 13.17 -6.30
CA ALA A 158 -12.19 14.08 -5.17
C ALA A 158 -13.24 13.51 -4.20
N GLU A 159 -14.34 12.96 -4.71
CA GLU A 159 -15.41 12.36 -3.91
C GLU A 159 -14.93 11.09 -3.19
N PHE A 160 -14.16 10.26 -3.89
CA PHE A 160 -13.55 9.06 -3.33
C PHE A 160 -12.57 9.37 -2.20
N LEU A 161 -11.72 10.39 -2.37
CA LEU A 161 -10.71 10.76 -1.37
C LEU A 161 -11.31 11.54 -0.19
N ALA A 162 -12.34 12.36 -0.42
CA ALA A 162 -12.90 13.27 0.58
C ALA A 162 -13.19 12.65 1.97
N PRO A 163 -13.83 11.45 2.08
CA PRO A 163 -14.13 10.84 3.37
C PRO A 163 -12.92 10.17 4.04
N LEU A 164 -11.81 9.95 3.32
CA LEU A 164 -10.67 9.20 3.83
C LEU A 164 -9.91 10.00 4.90
N PRO A 165 -9.36 9.33 5.92
CA PRO A 165 -8.65 10.02 6.99
C PRO A 165 -7.30 10.58 6.52
N VAL A 166 -6.86 11.69 7.09
CA VAL A 166 -5.55 12.30 6.78
C VAL A 166 -4.36 11.38 7.05
N THR A 167 -4.54 10.32 7.84
CA THR A 167 -3.51 9.27 8.01
C THR A 167 -3.12 8.57 6.73
N GLU A 168 -3.99 8.58 5.72
CA GLU A 168 -3.66 8.05 4.40
C GLU A 168 -2.59 8.89 3.69
N LEU A 169 -2.24 10.08 4.18
CA LEU A 169 -1.09 10.83 3.65
C LEU A 169 0.25 10.18 4.01
N ASP A 170 0.34 9.50 5.15
CA ASP A 170 1.58 8.85 5.62
C ASP A 170 1.76 7.47 4.99
N GLN A 171 1.94 7.48 3.66
CA GLN A 171 2.24 6.30 2.88
C GLN A 171 3.67 5.79 3.20
N PRO A 172 3.92 4.48 3.09
CA PRO A 172 5.28 3.94 3.23
C PRO A 172 6.27 4.71 2.34
N GLY A 173 7.32 5.28 2.93
CA GLY A 173 8.37 6.04 2.23
C GLY A 173 8.08 7.53 2.01
N ALA A 174 6.90 8.03 2.39
CA ALA A 174 6.54 9.44 2.20
C ALA A 174 6.96 10.37 3.36
N GLU A 175 7.33 9.80 4.52
CA GLU A 175 7.75 10.52 5.74
C GLU A 175 6.79 11.66 6.14
N ARG A 176 5.47 11.41 6.12
CA ARG A 176 4.44 12.45 6.37
C ARG A 176 3.81 12.37 7.76
N ALA A 177 4.35 11.57 8.66
CA ALA A 177 3.85 11.43 10.02
C ALA A 177 3.68 12.78 10.73
N GLU A 178 4.66 13.69 10.62
CA GLU A 178 4.60 15.02 11.25
C GLU A 178 3.49 15.90 10.68
N LEU A 179 3.29 15.86 9.35
CA LEU A 179 2.19 16.55 8.69
C LEU A 179 0.84 16.01 9.17
N VAL A 180 0.68 14.69 9.20
CA VAL A 180 -0.54 14.03 9.68
C VAL A 180 -0.84 14.42 11.13
N ASP A 181 0.16 14.43 12.00
CA ASP A 181 0.01 14.82 13.40
C ASP A 181 -0.38 16.30 13.53
N LEU A 182 0.22 17.18 12.72
CA LEU A 182 -0.14 18.59 12.68
C LEU A 182 -1.59 18.79 12.22
N LEU A 183 -2.01 18.15 11.12
CA LEU A 183 -3.37 18.23 10.60
C LEU A 183 -4.40 17.78 11.64
N ARG A 184 -4.12 16.68 12.34
CA ARG A 184 -4.98 16.18 13.42
C ARG A 184 -5.10 17.16 14.58
N ARG A 185 -3.99 17.78 15.01
CA ARG A 185 -4.01 18.82 16.06
C ARG A 185 -4.81 20.05 15.67
N LEU A 186 -4.88 20.36 14.37
CA LEU A 186 -5.69 21.43 13.80
C LEU A 186 -7.16 21.04 13.58
N GLY A 187 -7.56 19.81 13.93
CA GLY A 187 -8.93 19.32 13.77
C GLY A 187 -9.25 18.78 12.36
N LEU A 188 -8.28 18.75 11.45
CA LEU A 188 -8.44 18.27 10.08
C LEU A 188 -8.26 16.76 10.06
N LYS A 189 -9.39 16.04 10.07
CA LYS A 189 -9.41 14.57 10.18
C LYS A 189 -9.50 13.87 8.85
N THR A 190 -10.02 14.51 7.81
CA THR A 190 -10.25 13.90 6.48
C THR A 190 -9.49 14.62 5.38
N LEU A 191 -9.21 13.91 4.29
CA LEU A 191 -8.55 14.48 3.11
C LEU A 191 -9.40 15.57 2.47
N GLY A 192 -10.73 15.41 2.44
CA GLY A 192 -11.63 16.45 1.93
C GLY A 192 -11.57 17.75 2.74
N ALA A 193 -11.48 17.63 4.08
CA ALA A 193 -11.30 18.81 4.95
C ALA A 193 -9.95 19.50 4.73
N PHE A 194 -8.90 18.73 4.44
CA PHE A 194 -7.58 19.27 4.13
C PHE A 194 -7.55 19.92 2.73
N ALA A 195 -8.14 19.29 1.72
CA ALA A 195 -8.22 19.79 0.35
C ALA A 195 -9.08 21.06 0.23
N GLY A 196 -10.03 21.28 1.15
CA GLY A 196 -10.83 22.51 1.22
C GLY A 196 -10.07 23.73 1.76
N LEU A 197 -8.82 23.59 2.19
CA LEU A 197 -8.02 24.73 2.67
C LEU A 197 -7.47 25.55 1.50
N PRO A 198 -7.45 26.90 1.59
CA PRO A 198 -6.78 27.73 0.61
C PRO A 198 -5.29 27.36 0.50
N GLU A 199 -4.76 27.21 -0.72
CA GLU A 199 -3.34 26.88 -0.95
C GLU A 199 -2.37 27.81 -0.21
N ARG A 200 -2.74 29.08 -0.05
CA ARG A 200 -1.97 30.09 0.70
C ARG A 200 -1.85 29.74 2.19
N ASP A 201 -2.91 29.24 2.79
CA ASP A 201 -2.92 28.82 4.20
C ASP A 201 -2.15 27.52 4.36
N VAL A 202 -2.14 26.68 3.32
CA VAL A 202 -1.36 25.45 3.30
C VAL A 202 0.13 25.75 3.18
N ALA A 203 0.54 26.57 2.21
CA ALA A 203 1.94 26.95 2.01
C ALA A 203 2.52 27.72 3.21
N ASN A 204 1.74 28.64 3.81
CA ASN A 204 2.19 29.43 4.97
C ASN A 204 2.30 28.61 6.27
N ARG A 205 1.53 27.51 6.41
CA ARG A 205 1.52 26.70 7.63
C ARG A 205 2.30 25.40 7.54
N PHE A 206 2.42 24.81 6.35
CA PHE A 206 2.97 23.47 6.15
C PHE A 206 4.17 23.43 5.18
N GLY A 207 4.55 24.55 4.57
CA GLY A 207 5.65 24.61 3.60
C GLY A 207 5.38 23.78 2.34
N THR A 208 6.45 23.40 1.62
CA THR A 208 6.36 22.56 0.41
C THR A 208 5.79 21.16 0.65
N ALA A 209 5.81 20.66 1.89
CA ALA A 209 5.20 19.38 2.25
C ALA A 209 3.66 19.40 2.15
N GLY A 210 3.04 20.58 2.13
CA GLY A 210 1.59 20.76 1.97
C GLY A 210 1.13 20.92 0.52
N LEU A 211 2.04 21.15 -0.43
CA LEU A 211 1.73 21.22 -1.86
C LEU A 211 1.76 19.79 -2.42
N LEU A 212 0.58 19.19 -2.59
CA LEU A 212 0.37 17.83 -3.10
C LEU A 212 -0.21 17.84 -4.51
#